data_AF-A0A2G6JWF0-F1
#
_entry.id   AF-A0A2G6JWF0-F1
#
_cell.length_a   1.000
_cell.length_b   1.000
_cell.length_c   1.000
_cell.angle_alpha   90.00
_cell.angle_beta   90.00
_cell.angle_gamma   90.00
#
_symmetry.space_group_name_H-M   'P 1'
#
loop_
_entity.id
_entity.type
_entity.pdbx_description
1 polymer ?
#
loop_
_entity_poly.entity_id
_entity_poly.type
_entity_poly.pdbx_seq_one_letter_code
_entity_poly.pdbx_strand_id
1 'polypeptide(L)'
;MLASVFVVTGQDQLRHPGGRVDGARPLVRAADKAAGTHTNPELAVRVNGALMTGAGALLALGKFPRMSSAMLAAGLVPTTLAEHAFWNETDPETKRQQRSKFLTNVALMGGLLIAAADTEGKPGLAWRARQAKIEASKAADRAQRQAARSVEQVRKDAGREAQLLRLKASNTVS
;
A
#
# COMPACT_ATOMS: atom_id res chain seq x y z
N MET A 1 5.27 -18.96 -4.45
CA MET A 1 4.17 -19.84 -4.93
C MET A 1 2.75 -19.27 -4.68
N LEU A 2 2.56 -18.05 -4.14
CA LEU A 2 1.23 -17.44 -3.95
C LEU A 2 0.42 -17.29 -5.25
N ALA A 3 1.08 -16.84 -6.33
CA ALA A 3 0.44 -16.63 -7.63
C ALA A 3 -0.22 -17.87 -8.24
N SER A 4 0.30 -19.07 -7.96
CA SER A 4 -0.15 -20.33 -8.58
C SER A 4 -1.62 -20.62 -8.32
N VAL A 5 -2.07 -20.43 -7.07
CA VAL A 5 -3.46 -20.65 -6.65
C VAL A 5 -4.41 -19.72 -7.41
N PHE A 6 -4.01 -18.46 -7.62
CA PHE A 6 -4.83 -17.47 -8.34
C PHE A 6 -4.89 -17.76 -9.85
N VAL A 7 -3.79 -18.19 -10.45
CA VAL A 7 -3.75 -18.56 -11.87
C VAL A 7 -4.65 -19.77 -12.14
N VAL A 8 -4.50 -20.84 -11.35
CA VAL A 8 -5.28 -22.08 -11.52
C VAL A 8 -6.76 -21.83 -11.25
N THR A 9 -7.09 -21.17 -10.13
CA THR A 9 -8.48 -20.88 -9.78
C THR A 9 -9.14 -19.93 -10.77
N GLY A 10 -8.42 -18.90 -11.24
CA GLY A 10 -8.92 -17.97 -12.24
C GLY A 10 -9.16 -18.62 -13.61
N GLN A 11 -8.26 -19.52 -14.03
CA GLN A 11 -8.42 -20.26 -15.28
C GLN A 11 -9.64 -21.18 -15.23
N ASP A 12 -9.87 -21.82 -14.09
CA ASP A 12 -11.06 -22.65 -13.92
C ASP A 12 -12.34 -21.83 -13.93
N GLN A 13 -12.36 -20.63 -13.31
CA GLN A 13 -13.49 -19.71 -13.39
C GLN A 13 -13.78 -19.22 -14.82
N LEU A 14 -12.74 -19.07 -15.64
CA LEU A 14 -12.89 -18.70 -17.05
C LEU A 14 -13.49 -19.81 -17.91
N ARG A 15 -13.03 -21.05 -17.70
CA ARG A 15 -13.39 -22.20 -18.54
C ARG A 15 -14.67 -22.90 -18.06
N HIS A 16 -14.88 -22.93 -16.74
CA HIS A 16 -15.98 -23.62 -16.08
C HIS A 16 -16.66 -22.73 -15.03
N PRO A 17 -17.37 -21.67 -15.46
CA PRO A 17 -18.04 -20.75 -14.54
C PRO A 17 -19.25 -21.40 -13.81
N GLY A 18 -19.83 -22.46 -14.38
CA GLY A 18 -21.16 -22.98 -14.05
C GLY A 18 -21.48 -23.11 -12.56
N GLY A 19 -20.68 -23.86 -11.79
CA GLY A 19 -20.94 -24.09 -10.36
C GLY A 19 -20.80 -22.85 -9.47
N ARG A 20 -20.20 -21.77 -9.98
CA ARG A 20 -19.91 -20.53 -9.22
C ARG A 20 -20.91 -19.41 -9.50
N VAL A 21 -21.72 -19.54 -10.55
CA VAL A 21 -22.72 -18.55 -10.94
C VAL A 21 -23.72 -18.33 -9.80
N ASP A 22 -24.20 -19.40 -9.16
CA ASP A 22 -25.22 -19.31 -8.12
C ASP A 22 -24.70 -18.62 -6.85
N GLY A 23 -23.45 -18.88 -6.47
CA GLY A 23 -22.76 -18.16 -5.39
C GLY A 23 -22.51 -16.69 -5.71
N ALA A 24 -22.29 -16.35 -6.99
CA ALA A 24 -22.05 -14.98 -7.42
C ALA A 24 -23.31 -14.11 -7.53
N ARG A 25 -24.51 -14.71 -7.76
CA ARG A 25 -25.78 -13.97 -7.93
C ARG A 25 -26.05 -12.91 -6.85
N PRO A 26 -25.88 -13.16 -5.54
CA PRO A 26 -26.14 -12.15 -4.51
C PRO A 26 -25.17 -10.96 -4.60
N LEU A 27 -23.89 -11.22 -4.88
CA LEU A 27 -22.86 -10.18 -5.05
C LEU A 27 -23.14 -9.33 -6.28
N VAL A 28 -23.44 -9.98 -7.41
CA VAL A 28 -23.71 -9.30 -8.67
C VAL A 28 -24.95 -8.41 -8.53
N ARG A 29 -26.01 -8.89 -7.88
CA ARG A 29 -27.19 -8.06 -7.58
C ARG A 29 -26.88 -6.87 -6.67
N ALA A 30 -26.00 -7.03 -5.69
CA ALA A 30 -25.60 -5.93 -4.82
C ALA A 30 -24.79 -4.88 -5.57
N ALA A 31 -23.86 -5.32 -6.42
CA ALA A 31 -23.07 -4.45 -7.29
C ALA A 31 -23.95 -3.72 -8.32
N ASP A 32 -24.87 -4.44 -8.97
CA ASP A 32 -25.85 -3.90 -9.90
C ASP A 32 -26.71 -2.81 -9.28
N LYS A 33 -27.21 -3.02 -8.04
CA LYS A 33 -27.97 -2.01 -7.29
C LYS A 33 -27.15 -0.76 -6.97
N ALA A 34 -25.87 -0.93 -6.61
CA ALA A 34 -25.00 0.19 -6.28
C ALA A 34 -24.57 0.99 -7.53
N ALA A 35 -24.37 0.30 -8.65
CA ALA A 35 -23.89 0.89 -9.90
C ALA A 35 -25.01 1.27 -10.88
N GLY A 36 -26.26 0.90 -10.61
CA GLY A 36 -27.39 1.08 -11.54
C GLY A 36 -27.25 0.26 -12.82
N THR A 37 -26.61 -0.91 -12.75
CA THR A 37 -26.33 -1.78 -13.91
C THR A 37 -27.09 -3.09 -13.80
N HIS A 38 -27.12 -3.87 -14.89
CA HIS A 38 -27.64 -5.23 -14.88
C HIS A 38 -26.61 -6.16 -15.49
N THR A 39 -25.82 -6.80 -14.64
CA THR A 39 -24.67 -7.61 -15.04
C THR A 39 -25.08 -9.08 -15.04
N ASN A 40 -24.76 -9.80 -16.13
CA ASN A 40 -24.94 -11.25 -16.15
C ASN A 40 -23.99 -11.90 -15.12
N PRO A 41 -24.50 -12.68 -14.14
CA PRO A 41 -23.67 -13.32 -13.13
C PRO A 41 -22.60 -14.25 -13.69
N GLU A 42 -22.85 -14.90 -14.83
CA GLU A 42 -21.84 -15.74 -15.50
C GLU A 42 -20.69 -14.89 -16.06
N LEU A 43 -21.01 -13.75 -16.66
CA LEU A 43 -20.00 -12.81 -17.15
C LEU A 43 -19.17 -12.25 -15.98
N ALA A 44 -19.81 -11.94 -14.85
CA ALA A 44 -19.11 -11.48 -13.66
C ALA A 44 -18.10 -12.52 -13.14
N VAL A 45 -18.49 -13.80 -13.09
CA VAL A 45 -17.58 -14.91 -12.72
C VAL A 45 -16.41 -15.03 -13.71
N ARG A 46 -16.67 -14.94 -15.02
CA ARG A 46 -15.60 -14.98 -16.03
C ARG A 46 -14.66 -13.79 -15.93
N VAL A 47 -15.17 -12.58 -15.68
CA VAL A 47 -14.36 -11.38 -15.46
C VAL A 47 -13.50 -11.53 -14.21
N ASN A 48 -14.05 -12.05 -13.11
CA ASN A 48 -13.28 -12.34 -11.91
C ASN A 48 -12.18 -13.38 -12.20
N GLY A 49 -12.47 -14.42 -12.98
CA GLY A 49 -11.49 -15.39 -13.44
C GLY A 49 -10.36 -14.76 -14.26
N ALA A 50 -10.69 -13.90 -15.23
CA ALA A 50 -9.71 -13.15 -16.02
C ALA A 50 -8.81 -12.29 -15.13
N LEU A 51 -9.40 -11.62 -14.15
CA LEU A 51 -8.69 -10.79 -13.18
C LEU A 51 -7.73 -11.63 -12.35
N MET A 52 -8.18 -12.76 -11.79
CA MET A 52 -7.36 -13.66 -10.98
C MET A 52 -6.19 -14.25 -11.80
N THR A 53 -6.45 -14.70 -13.03
CA THR A 53 -5.40 -15.23 -13.91
C THR A 53 -4.41 -14.16 -14.31
N GLY A 54 -4.88 -12.98 -14.74
CA GLY A 54 -4.03 -11.88 -15.18
C GLY A 54 -3.19 -11.31 -14.03
N ALA A 55 -3.81 -11.00 -12.90
CA ALA A 55 -3.10 -10.49 -11.73
C ALA A 55 -2.18 -11.54 -11.10
N GLY A 56 -2.60 -12.82 -11.08
CA GLY A 56 -1.75 -13.93 -10.67
C GLY A 56 -0.52 -14.09 -11.57
N ALA A 57 -0.69 -14.03 -12.89
CA ALA A 57 0.43 -14.06 -13.83
C ALA A 57 1.36 -12.86 -13.64
N LEU A 58 0.84 -11.64 -13.56
CA LEU A 58 1.64 -10.44 -13.30
C LEU A 58 2.45 -10.55 -12.00
N LEU A 59 1.83 -11.07 -10.93
CA LEU A 59 2.50 -11.35 -9.66
C LEU A 59 3.59 -12.41 -9.82
N ALA A 60 3.35 -13.47 -10.58
CA ALA A 60 4.34 -14.52 -10.85
C ALA A 60 5.53 -14.01 -11.66
N LEU A 61 5.29 -13.12 -12.62
CA LEU A 61 6.32 -12.45 -13.43
C LEU A 61 7.03 -11.30 -12.69
N GLY A 62 6.61 -10.96 -11.46
CA GLY A 62 7.18 -9.84 -10.70
C GLY A 62 6.87 -8.47 -11.32
N LYS A 63 5.84 -8.37 -12.17
CA LYS A 63 5.46 -7.14 -12.85
C LYS A 63 4.31 -6.47 -12.10
N PHE A 64 4.58 -5.31 -11.51
CA PHE A 64 3.66 -4.60 -10.60
C PHE A 64 3.15 -5.47 -9.43
N PRO A 65 4.04 -6.18 -8.70
CA PRO A 65 3.64 -7.17 -7.70
C PRO A 65 2.75 -6.58 -6.61
N ARG A 66 2.94 -5.30 -6.28
CA ARG A 66 2.14 -4.58 -5.30
C ARG A 66 0.70 -4.37 -5.72
N MET A 67 0.50 -3.91 -6.96
CA MET A 67 -0.84 -3.68 -7.52
C MET A 67 -1.55 -5.00 -7.74
N SER A 68 -0.85 -6.00 -8.31
CA SER A 68 -1.41 -7.33 -8.51
C SER A 68 -1.83 -7.97 -7.19
N SER A 69 -1.00 -7.89 -6.15
CA SER A 69 -1.33 -8.44 -4.83
C SER A 69 -2.50 -7.72 -4.17
N ALA A 70 -2.54 -6.38 -4.27
CA ALA A 70 -3.66 -5.58 -3.75
C ALA A 70 -4.98 -5.92 -4.48
N MET A 71 -4.94 -6.07 -5.81
CA MET A 71 -6.10 -6.46 -6.61
C MET A 71 -6.62 -7.84 -6.22
N LEU A 72 -5.72 -8.82 -6.10
CA LEU A 72 -6.08 -10.17 -5.69
C LEU A 72 -6.65 -10.20 -4.26
N ALA A 73 -6.07 -9.42 -3.33
CA ALA A 73 -6.56 -9.34 -1.96
C ALA A 73 -7.95 -8.70 -1.89
N ALA A 74 -8.19 -7.64 -2.66
CA ALA A 74 -9.49 -7.00 -2.74
C ALA A 74 -10.56 -7.93 -3.34
N GLY A 75 -10.22 -8.68 -4.40
CA GLY A 75 -11.13 -9.64 -5.03
C GLY A 75 -11.50 -10.82 -4.13
N LEU A 76 -10.59 -11.24 -3.24
CA LEU A 76 -10.79 -12.33 -2.28
C LEU A 76 -11.88 -12.05 -1.24
N VAL A 77 -12.12 -10.78 -0.88
CA VAL A 77 -13.08 -10.41 0.17
C VAL A 77 -14.52 -10.79 -0.22
N PRO A 78 -15.09 -10.31 -1.34
CA PRO A 78 -16.45 -10.66 -1.73
C PRO A 78 -16.59 -12.15 -2.05
N THR A 79 -15.62 -12.76 -2.74
CA THR A 79 -15.70 -14.19 -3.10
C THR A 79 -15.67 -15.10 -1.87
N THR A 80 -14.86 -14.77 -0.85
CA THR A 80 -14.79 -15.59 0.37
C THR A 80 -16.09 -15.50 1.18
N LEU A 81 -16.70 -14.31 1.25
CA LEU A 81 -17.98 -14.12 1.95
C LEU A 81 -19.15 -14.82 1.25
N ALA A 82 -19.15 -14.87 -0.09
CA ALA A 82 -20.22 -15.49 -0.86
C ALA A 82 -20.09 -17.01 -0.97
N GLU A 83 -18.88 -17.53 -1.16
CA GLU A 83 -18.68 -18.97 -1.41
C GLU A 83 -18.56 -19.79 -0.12
N HIS A 84 -18.12 -19.19 1.00
CA HIS A 84 -17.72 -19.93 2.21
C HIS A 84 -18.35 -19.36 3.49
N ALA A 85 -19.64 -19.02 3.44
CA ALA A 85 -20.43 -18.60 4.59
C ALA A 85 -20.73 -19.77 5.55
N PHE A 86 -19.70 -20.36 6.16
CA PHE A 86 -19.82 -21.54 7.03
C PHE A 86 -20.78 -21.35 8.21
N TRP A 87 -21.05 -20.10 8.58
CA TRP A 87 -22.01 -19.72 9.62
C TRP A 87 -23.47 -20.02 9.25
N ASN A 88 -23.79 -20.18 7.96
CA ASN A 88 -25.12 -20.56 7.48
C ASN A 88 -25.29 -22.07 7.30
N GLU A 89 -24.22 -22.86 7.47
CA GLU A 89 -24.25 -24.31 7.29
C GLU A 89 -24.71 -25.04 8.56
N THR A 90 -25.63 -25.99 8.39
CA THR A 90 -26.24 -26.72 9.52
C THR A 90 -25.54 -28.06 9.73
N ASP A 91 -25.04 -28.68 8.66
CA ASP A 91 -24.30 -29.94 8.75
C ASP A 91 -22.90 -29.75 9.37
N PRO A 92 -22.55 -30.44 10.47
CA PRO A 92 -21.28 -30.25 11.16
C PRO A 92 -20.04 -30.52 10.29
N GLU A 93 -20.10 -31.54 9.43
CA GLU A 93 -18.95 -31.92 8.59
C GLU A 93 -18.73 -30.92 7.46
N THR A 94 -19.81 -30.54 6.75
CA THR A 94 -19.77 -29.51 5.71
C THR A 94 -19.31 -28.17 6.28
N LYS A 95 -19.78 -27.81 7.49
CA LYS A 95 -19.35 -26.59 8.19
C LYS A 95 -17.85 -26.58 8.50
N ARG A 96 -17.27 -27.70 8.93
CA ARG A 96 -15.81 -27.81 9.19
C ARG A 96 -15.01 -27.63 7.90
N GLN A 97 -15.45 -28.24 6.80
CA GLN A 97 -14.80 -28.08 5.49
C GLN A 97 -14.86 -26.63 4.99
N GLN A 98 -16.04 -26.00 5.06
CA GLN A 98 -16.24 -24.60 4.70
C GLN A 98 -15.35 -23.66 5.52
N ARG A 99 -15.26 -23.89 6.84
CA ARG A 99 -14.39 -23.12 7.74
C ARG A 99 -12.90 -23.27 7.38
N SER A 100 -12.46 -24.48 7.03
CA SER A 100 -11.07 -24.71 6.61
C SER A 100 -10.71 -23.95 5.33
N LYS A 101 -11.61 -23.95 4.34
CA LYS A 101 -11.43 -23.17 3.11
C LYS A 101 -11.45 -21.66 3.37
N PHE A 102 -12.36 -21.19 4.23
CA PHE A 102 -12.38 -19.80 4.67
C PHE A 102 -11.03 -19.39 5.29
N LEU A 103 -10.51 -20.16 6.24
CA LEU A 103 -9.21 -19.88 6.88
C LEU A 103 -8.05 -19.91 5.88
N THR A 104 -8.11 -20.80 4.88
CA THR A 104 -7.14 -20.84 3.78
C THR A 104 -7.16 -19.54 2.97
N ASN A 105 -8.36 -19.04 2.62
CA ASN A 105 -8.50 -17.76 1.92
C ASN A 105 -7.99 -16.58 2.75
N VAL A 106 -8.23 -16.59 4.07
CA VAL A 106 -7.69 -15.58 5.00
C VAL A 106 -6.15 -15.63 5.03
N ALA A 107 -5.56 -16.82 5.11
CA ALA A 107 -4.10 -16.98 5.07
C ALA A 107 -3.51 -16.48 3.75
N LEU A 108 -4.15 -16.80 2.61
CA LEU A 108 -3.75 -16.30 1.29
C LEU A 108 -3.85 -14.77 1.22
N MET A 109 -4.93 -14.19 1.73
CA MET A 109 -5.10 -12.74 1.82
C MET A 109 -4.00 -12.09 2.65
N GLY A 110 -3.65 -12.67 3.80
CA GLY A 110 -2.52 -12.21 4.62
C GLY A 110 -1.20 -12.19 3.83
N GLY A 111 -0.91 -13.26 3.09
CA GLY A 111 0.27 -13.33 2.23
C GLY A 111 0.28 -12.28 1.12
N LEU A 112 -0.88 -12.02 0.50
CA LEU A 112 -1.02 -10.98 -0.53
C LEU A 112 -0.86 -9.57 0.04
N LEU A 113 -1.39 -9.28 1.23
CA LEU A 113 -1.26 -7.97 1.85
C LEU A 113 0.20 -7.65 2.19
N ILE A 114 0.96 -8.66 2.65
CA ILE A 114 2.41 -8.54 2.85
C ILE A 114 3.09 -8.22 1.52
N ALA A 115 2.78 -8.97 0.45
CA ALA A 115 3.34 -8.71 -0.89
C ALA A 115 2.92 -7.35 -1.48
N ALA A 116 1.74 -6.83 -1.12
CA ALA A 116 1.27 -5.50 -1.52
C ALA A 116 2.04 -4.37 -0.81
N ALA A 117 2.38 -4.60 0.46
CA ALA A 117 3.15 -3.69 1.28
C ALA A 117 4.66 -3.76 1.00
N ASP A 118 5.16 -4.87 0.46
CA ASP A 118 6.56 -5.03 0.12
C ASP A 118 7.00 -4.02 -0.96
N THR A 119 8.14 -3.39 -0.73
CA THR A 119 8.71 -2.38 -1.62
C THR A 119 9.95 -2.89 -2.35
N GLU A 120 10.40 -4.13 -2.10
CA GLU A 120 11.55 -4.77 -2.77
C GLU A 120 12.80 -3.86 -2.85
N GLY A 121 13.00 -2.96 -1.87
CA GLY A 121 14.10 -1.99 -1.88
C GLY A 121 13.97 -0.85 -2.91
N LYS A 122 12.83 -0.72 -3.62
CA LYS A 122 12.52 0.41 -4.52
C LYS A 122 11.67 1.44 -3.77
N PRO A 123 12.28 2.48 -3.17
CA PRO A 123 11.53 3.46 -2.40
C PRO A 123 10.51 4.20 -3.27
N GLY A 124 9.26 4.22 -2.80
CA GLY A 124 8.15 4.90 -3.47
C GLY A 124 8.28 6.43 -3.46
N LEU A 125 7.42 7.10 -4.23
CA LEU A 125 7.37 8.57 -4.30
C LEU A 125 7.21 9.25 -2.94
N ALA A 126 6.38 8.69 -2.05
CA ALA A 126 6.21 9.20 -0.69
C ALA A 126 7.51 9.13 0.13
N TRP A 127 8.31 8.06 -0.04
CA TRP A 127 9.61 7.95 0.60
C TRP A 127 10.55 9.04 0.06
N ARG A 128 10.59 9.24 -1.25
CA ARG A 128 11.43 10.28 -1.88
C ARG A 128 11.03 11.69 -1.43
N ALA A 129 9.74 11.98 -1.37
CA ALA A 129 9.22 13.26 -0.87
C ALA A 129 9.59 13.49 0.61
N ARG A 130 9.51 12.44 1.44
CA ARG A 130 9.93 12.50 2.84
C ARG A 130 11.44 12.76 2.98
N GLN A 131 12.26 12.10 2.16
CA GLN A 131 13.71 12.34 2.16
C GLN A 131 14.04 13.77 1.70
N ALA A 132 13.39 14.27 0.64
CA ALA A 132 13.56 15.65 0.19
C ALA A 132 13.20 16.66 1.30
N LYS A 133 12.13 16.42 2.07
CA LYS A 133 11.77 17.26 3.23
C LYS A 133 12.84 17.21 4.33
N ILE A 134 13.38 16.03 4.63
CA ILE A 134 14.44 15.87 5.64
C ILE A 134 15.71 16.60 5.20
N GLU A 135 16.09 16.49 3.94
CA GLU A 135 17.25 17.17 3.37
C GLU A 135 17.07 18.69 3.38
N ALA A 136 15.87 19.18 3.02
CA ALA A 136 15.53 20.59 3.08
C ALA A 136 15.60 21.13 4.53
N SER A 137 15.07 20.38 5.51
CA SER A 137 15.19 20.74 6.93
C SER A 137 16.64 20.84 7.38
N LYS A 138 17.47 19.86 7.01
CA LYS A 138 18.91 19.88 7.35
C LYS A 138 19.66 21.02 6.66
N ALA A 139 19.28 21.37 5.43
CA ALA A 139 19.85 22.53 4.73
C ALA A 139 19.47 23.83 5.44
N ALA A 140 18.21 23.98 5.85
CA ALA A 140 17.73 25.13 6.62
C ALA A 140 18.45 25.25 7.98
N ASP A 141 18.58 24.15 8.73
CA ASP A 141 19.30 24.14 10.01
C ASP A 141 20.76 24.57 9.85
N ARG A 142 21.43 24.12 8.78
CA ARG A 142 22.81 24.51 8.46
C ARG A 142 22.92 25.99 8.11
N ALA A 143 22.01 26.50 7.29
CA ALA A 143 21.96 27.92 6.92
C ALA A 143 21.73 28.80 8.15
N GLN A 144 20.79 28.42 9.04
CA GLN A 144 20.52 29.15 10.28
C GLN A 144 21.74 29.17 11.21
N ARG A 145 22.44 28.04 11.35
CA ARG A 145 23.68 27.99 12.16
C ARG A 145 24.81 28.83 11.56
N GLN A 146 24.94 28.87 10.24
CA GLN A 146 25.91 29.73 9.57
C GLN A 146 25.58 31.21 9.79
N ALA A 147 24.31 31.60 9.65
CA ALA A 147 23.85 32.95 9.94
C ALA A 147 24.08 33.35 11.41
N ALA A 148 23.80 32.46 12.37
CA ALA A 148 24.09 32.72 13.77
C ALA A 148 25.59 32.94 14.04
N ARG A 149 26.46 32.15 13.39
CA ARG A 149 27.91 32.28 13.51
C ARG A 149 28.44 33.59 12.90
N SER A 150 27.93 34.00 11.73
CA SER A 150 28.35 35.26 11.11
C SER A 150 27.91 36.46 11.95
N VAL A 151 26.70 36.43 12.51
CA VAL A 151 26.24 37.47 13.45
C VAL A 151 27.13 37.54 14.69
N GLU A 152 27.52 36.39 15.26
CA GLU A 152 28.40 36.39 16.43
C GLU A 152 29.82 36.91 16.11
N GLN A 153 30.35 36.59 14.91
CA GLN A 153 31.64 37.14 14.46
C GLN A 153 31.59 38.66 14.34
N VAL A 154 30.58 39.19 13.66
CA VAL A 154 30.38 40.65 13.52
C VAL A 154 30.27 41.31 14.89
N ARG A 155 29.54 40.71 15.83
CA ARG A 155 29.43 41.22 17.21
C ARG A 155 30.78 41.25 17.94
N LYS A 156 31.62 40.22 17.77
CA LYS A 156 32.96 40.16 18.38
C LYS A 156 33.88 41.23 17.79
N ASP A 157 33.84 41.43 16.48
CA ASP A 157 34.69 42.41 15.80
C ASP A 157 34.28 43.84 16.16
N ALA A 158 32.97 44.15 16.17
CA ALA A 158 32.47 45.44 16.66
C ALA A 158 32.86 45.71 18.13
N GLY A 159 32.84 44.67 18.98
CA GLY A 159 33.29 44.78 20.37
C GLY A 159 34.78 45.12 20.49
N ARG A 160 35.63 44.50 19.66
CA ARG A 160 37.08 44.78 19.61
C ARG A 160 37.34 46.20 19.12
N GLU A 161 36.66 46.65 18.07
CA GLU A 161 36.79 48.02 17.56
C GLU A 161 36.40 49.05 18.62
N ALA A 162 35.28 48.86 19.31
CA ALA A 162 34.85 49.75 20.39
C ALA A 162 35.86 49.82 21.53
N GLN A 163 36.51 48.70 21.85
CA GLN A 163 37.54 48.62 22.88
C GLN A 163 38.82 49.37 22.47
N LEU A 164 39.24 49.23 21.21
CA LEU A 164 40.37 49.97 20.65
C LEU A 164 40.12 51.48 20.64
N LEU A 165 38.90 51.92 20.28
CA LEU A 165 38.53 53.34 20.30
C LEU A 165 38.55 53.90 21.72
N ARG A 166 38.08 53.15 22.72
CA ARG A 166 38.16 53.55 24.14
C ARG A 166 39.60 53.70 24.62
N LEU A 167 40.48 52.77 24.25
CA LEU A 167 41.91 52.82 24.61
C LEU A 167 42.62 54.02 23.96
N LYS A 168 42.29 54.33 22.70
CA LYS A 168 42.81 55.52 22.02
C LYS A 168 42.35 56.79 22.75
N ALA A 169 41.06 56.87 23.08
CA ALA A 169 40.49 58.01 23.80
C ALA A 169 41.12 58.23 25.18
N SER A 170 41.39 57.15 25.94
CA SER A 170 42.06 57.27 27.25
C SER A 170 43.52 57.72 27.15
N ASN A 171 44.24 57.33 26.09
CA ASN A 171 45.63 57.73 25.88
C ASN A 171 45.78 59.19 25.42
N THR A 172 44.74 59.79 24.84
CA THR A 172 44.74 61.20 24.42
C THR A 172 44.41 62.19 25.53
N VAL A 173 44.04 61.73 26.72
CA VAL A 173 43.61 62.57 27.86
C VAL A 173 44.63 62.57 29.02
N SER A 174 45.78 61.90 28.86
CA SER A 174 46.94 61.97 29.76
C SER A 174 48.07 62.77 29.13
#